data_AF-A0A964Q7G4-F1
#
_entry.id   AF-A0A964Q7G4-F1
#
_cell.length_a   1.000
_cell.length_b   1.000
_cell.length_c   1.000
_cell.angle_alpha   90.00
_cell.angle_beta   90.00
_cell.angle_gamma   90.00
#
_symmetry.space_group_name_H-M   'P 1'
#
loop_
_entity.id
_entity.type
_entity.pdbx_description
1 polymer ?
#
loop_
_entity_poly.entity_id
_entity_poly.type
_entity_poly.pdbx_seq_one_letter_code
_entity_poly.pdbx_strand_id
1 'polypeptide(L)'
;MQESENPNQADQVFLARVSLKKQKGSYLCGELSSTMKIFLYPPVAKVPQWKLAIGSAHSRPRLLARLLTTPEGNLVSEKNGPWMARKIINHPGQAAWDIFFLPNCA
;
A
#
# COMPACT_ATOMS: atom_id res chain seq x y z
N MET A 1 11.94 -3.07 30.33
CA MET A 1 11.55 -3.78 29.10
C MET A 1 12.15 -2.98 27.97
N GLN A 2 13.23 -3.47 27.34
CA GLN A 2 13.82 -2.79 26.19
C GLN A 2 12.95 -3.13 24.98
N GLU A 3 12.19 -2.16 24.50
CA GLU A 3 11.65 -2.18 23.15
C GLU A 3 12.84 -2.36 22.19
N SER A 4 12.90 -3.53 21.55
CA SER A 4 13.73 -3.75 20.37
C SER A 4 13.19 -2.87 19.25
N GLU A 5 13.54 -1.59 19.29
CA GLU A 5 13.31 -0.65 18.19
C GLU A 5 14.24 -1.10 17.06
N ASN A 6 13.66 -1.81 16.10
CA ASN A 6 14.35 -2.22 14.90
C ASN A 6 14.66 -0.93 14.12
N PRO A 7 15.93 -0.52 13.96
CA PRO A 7 16.29 0.82 13.49
C PRO A 7 15.81 1.13 12.06
N ASN A 8 15.29 0.13 11.32
CA ASN A 8 14.65 0.30 10.01
C ASN A 8 13.18 0.77 10.05
N GLN A 9 12.59 1.01 11.23
CA GLN A 9 11.19 1.48 11.35
C GLN A 9 11.05 3.00 11.53
N ALA A 10 12.11 3.72 11.92
CA ALA A 10 12.03 5.13 12.29
C ALA A 10 11.69 6.10 11.13
N ASP A 11 11.86 5.67 9.87
CA ASP A 11 11.69 6.56 8.71
C ASP A 11 10.42 6.35 7.89
N GLN A 12 9.49 5.50 8.34
CA GLN A 12 8.31 5.15 7.54
C GLN A 12 7.21 6.20 7.69
N VAL A 13 6.87 6.89 6.60
CA VAL A 13 5.77 7.86 6.60
C VAL A 13 4.46 7.17 6.24
N PHE A 14 3.54 7.06 7.20
CA PHE A 14 2.19 6.58 6.93
C PHE A 14 1.44 7.58 6.03
N LEU A 15 0.85 7.08 4.94
CA LEU A 15 0.13 7.93 4.00
C LEU A 15 -1.38 7.69 4.05
N ALA A 16 -1.80 6.43 3.98
CA ALA A 16 -3.22 6.09 3.97
C ALA A 16 -3.42 4.61 4.28
N ARG A 17 -4.61 4.31 4.81
CA ARG A 17 -5.13 2.96 4.91
C ARG A 17 -6.04 2.67 3.72
N VAL A 18 -5.75 1.61 3.00
CA VAL A 18 -6.62 1.12 1.92
C VAL A 18 -7.40 -0.10 2.38
N SER A 19 -8.69 -0.10 2.10
CA SER A 19 -9.57 -1.24 2.38
C SER A 19 -10.53 -1.46 1.21
N LEU A 20 -11.27 -2.57 1.26
CA LEU A 20 -12.14 -2.99 0.18
C LEU A 20 -13.37 -2.08 0.10
N LYS A 21 -13.52 -1.35 -1.00
CA LYS A 21 -14.70 -0.51 -1.21
C LYS A 21 -15.84 -1.39 -1.72
N LYS A 22 -16.95 -1.44 -0.95
CA LYS A 22 -18.10 -2.35 -1.07
C LYS A 22 -18.78 -2.50 -2.45
N GLN A 23 -18.40 -1.78 -3.51
CA GLN A 23 -19.15 -1.83 -4.77
C GLN A 23 -18.49 -2.60 -5.92
N LYS A 24 -17.15 -2.70 -6.02
CA LYS A 24 -16.48 -3.45 -7.11
C LYS A 24 -15.09 -3.88 -6.65
N GLY A 25 -14.94 -5.08 -6.10
CA GLY A 25 -13.71 -5.61 -5.48
C GLY A 25 -12.48 -5.80 -6.40
N SER A 26 -12.25 -4.89 -7.33
CA SER A 26 -11.11 -4.89 -8.26
C SER A 26 -9.91 -4.07 -7.77
N TYR A 27 -10.05 -3.30 -6.68
CA TYR A 27 -8.96 -2.58 -6.02
C TYR A 27 -9.33 -2.19 -4.57
N LEU A 28 -8.32 -1.93 -3.75
CA LEU A 28 -8.45 -1.30 -2.44
C LEU A 28 -8.20 0.20 -2.58
N CYS A 29 -8.88 1.02 -1.77
CA CYS A 29 -8.79 2.48 -1.87
C CYS A 29 -8.69 3.12 -0.48
N GLY A 30 -7.89 4.18 -0.39
CA GLY A 30 -7.72 5.01 0.80
C GLY A 30 -7.71 6.48 0.40
N GLU A 31 -8.15 7.35 1.30
CA GLU A 31 -8.19 8.78 1.05
C GLU A 31 -6.93 9.45 1.61
N LEU A 32 -6.30 10.29 0.79
CA LEU A 32 -5.19 11.15 1.20
C LEU A 32 -5.68 12.57 1.52
N SER A 33 -6.72 13.02 0.81
CA SER A 33 -7.44 14.28 1.04
C SER A 33 -8.87 14.18 0.50
N SER A 34 -9.64 15.27 0.57
CA SER A 34 -10.99 15.35 0.00
C SER A 34 -11.03 15.07 -1.51
N THR A 35 -9.93 15.29 -2.22
CA THR A 35 -9.84 15.12 -3.68
C THR A 35 -8.87 14.02 -4.09
N MET A 36 -7.83 13.72 -3.30
CA MET A 36 -6.80 12.72 -3.61
C MET A 36 -7.05 11.38 -2.94
N LYS A 37 -6.88 10.32 -3.73
CA LYS A 37 -7.05 8.93 -3.30
C LYS A 37 -5.84 8.10 -3.72
N ILE A 38 -5.51 7.15 -2.87
CA ILE A 38 -4.55 6.11 -3.16
C ILE A 38 -5.30 4.82 -3.47
N PHE A 39 -4.77 4.06 -4.42
CA PHE A 39 -5.38 2.85 -4.95
C PHE A 39 -4.35 1.73 -4.96
N LEU A 40 -4.75 0.57 -4.44
CA LEU A 40 -3.94 -0.63 -4.43
C LEU A 40 -4.68 -1.73 -5.21
N TYR A 41 -4.13 -2.09 -6.37
CA TYR A 41 -4.72 -3.08 -7.27
C TYR A 41 -4.06 -4.45 -7.04
N PRO A 42 -4.86 -5.51 -6.83
CA PRO A 42 -4.33 -6.87 -6.71
C PRO A 42 -3.74 -7.37 -8.03
N PRO A 43 -2.88 -8.40 -7.98
CA PRO A 43 -2.40 -9.10 -9.16
C PRO A 43 -3.57 -9.65 -9.96
N VAL A 44 -3.41 -9.63 -11.28
CA VAL A 44 -4.32 -10.29 -12.22
C VAL A 44 -3.56 -11.42 -12.90
N ALA A 45 -4.23 -12.46 -13.40
CA ALA A 45 -3.59 -13.69 -13.89
C ALA A 45 -2.43 -13.51 -14.89
N LYS A 46 -2.34 -12.34 -15.57
CA LYS A 46 -1.27 -12.01 -16.52
C LYS A 46 -0.17 -11.08 -15.96
N VAL A 47 -0.35 -10.55 -14.74
CA VAL A 47 0.58 -9.62 -14.08
C VAL A 47 0.65 -10.00 -12.59
N PRO A 48 1.72 -10.68 -12.14
CA PRO A 48 1.81 -11.22 -10.78
C PRO A 48 2.06 -10.15 -9.70
N GLN A 49 2.19 -8.88 -10.09
CA GLN A 49 2.55 -7.76 -9.23
C GLN A 49 1.31 -6.97 -8.82
N TRP A 50 1.29 -6.54 -7.56
CA TRP A 50 0.36 -5.51 -7.10
C TRP A 50 0.73 -4.17 -7.73
N LYS A 51 -0.25 -3.28 -7.89
CA LYS A 51 0.00 -1.92 -8.40
C LYS A 51 -0.48 -0.89 -7.40
N LEU A 52 0.40 0.04 -7.04
CA LEU A 52 0.08 1.21 -6.24
C LEU A 52 -0.09 2.41 -7.16
N ALA A 53 -1.20 3.13 -7.03
CA ALA A 53 -1.49 4.32 -7.82
C ALA A 53 -2.09 5.43 -6.97
N ILE A 54 -1.95 6.67 -7.42
CA ILE A 54 -2.55 7.86 -6.81
C ILE A 54 -3.36 8.61 -7.87
N GLY A 55 -4.51 9.14 -7.49
CA GLY A 55 -5.32 9.92 -8.41
C GLY A 55 -6.39 10.74 -7.72
N SER A 56 -6.96 11.69 -8.45
CA SER A 56 -8.15 12.38 -7.97
C SER A 56 -9.39 11.49 -8.10
N ALA A 57 -10.45 11.83 -7.37
CA ALA A 57 -11.75 11.18 -7.54
C ALA A 57 -12.31 11.25 -8.98
N HIS A 58 -11.88 12.22 -9.78
CA HIS A 58 -12.40 12.51 -11.12
C HIS A 58 -11.38 12.28 -12.25
N SER A 59 -10.19 11.77 -11.94
CA SER A 59 -9.13 11.57 -12.92
C SER A 59 -8.63 10.13 -12.93
N ARG A 60 -8.01 9.74 -14.04
CA ARG A 60 -7.33 8.46 -14.14
C ARG A 60 -6.16 8.42 -13.13
N PRO A 61 -6.09 7.42 -12.24
CA PRO A 61 -4.97 7.29 -11.31
C PRO A 61 -3.64 7.05 -12.03
N ARG A 62 -2.59 7.71 -11.56
CA ARG A 62 -1.20 7.52 -11.99
C ARG A 62 -0.55 6.40 -11.21
N LEU A 63 0.08 5.45 -11.91
CA LEU A 63 0.86 4.39 -11.29
C LEU A 63 2.08 5.00 -10.56
N LEU A 64 2.22 4.68 -9.27
CA LEU A 64 3.37 5.04 -8.44
C LEU A 64 4.42 3.93 -8.43
N ALA A 65 3.98 2.70 -8.16
CA ALA A 65 4.87 1.58 -7.99
C ALA A 65 4.20 0.26 -8.34
N ARG A 66 5.03 -0.73 -8.68
CA ARG A 66 4.65 -2.13 -8.68
C ARG A 66 5.21 -2.77 -7.42
N LEU A 67 4.37 -3.50 -6.71
CA LEU A 67 4.73 -4.10 -5.44
C LEU A 67 4.73 -5.62 -5.54
N LEU A 68 5.72 -6.24 -4.90
CA LEU A 68 5.86 -7.68 -4.74
C LEU A 68 5.47 -8.09 -3.33
N THR A 69 4.85 -9.27 -3.21
CA THR A 69 4.53 -9.87 -1.92
C THR A 69 5.81 -10.41 -1.27
N THR A 70 6.08 -10.00 -0.03
CA THR A 70 7.16 -10.55 0.78
C THR A 70 6.72 -11.85 1.46
N PRO A 71 7.65 -12.68 1.97
CA PRO A 71 7.31 -13.90 2.72
C PRO A 71 6.42 -13.64 3.95
N GLU A 72 6.56 -12.47 4.58
CA GLU A 72 5.75 -12.01 5.71
C GLU A 72 4.34 -11.57 5.29
N GLY A 73 4.05 -11.59 3.99
CA GLY A 73 2.76 -11.17 3.43
C GLY A 73 2.59 -9.66 3.36
N ASN A 74 3.67 -8.88 3.43
CA ASN A 74 3.66 -7.44 3.13
C ASN A 74 3.87 -7.20 1.62
N LEU A 75 3.64 -5.98 1.12
CA LEU A 75 3.99 -5.60 -0.24
C LEU A 75 5.09 -4.55 -0.21
N VAL A 76 6.11 -4.72 -1.04
CA VAL A 76 7.21 -3.76 -1.17
C VAL A 76 7.49 -3.50 -2.64
N SER A 77 7.90 -2.28 -2.97
CA SER A 77 8.30 -1.98 -4.35
C SER A 77 9.56 -2.72 -4.77
N GLU A 78 9.64 -3.06 -6.06
CA GLU A 78 10.84 -3.63 -6.64
C GLU A 78 12.04 -2.67 -6.53
N LYS A 79 13.25 -3.23 -6.33
CA LYS A 79 14.55 -2.52 -6.42
C LYS A 79 14.64 -1.24 -5.56
N ASN A 80 14.63 -1.38 -4.23
CA ASN A 80 14.76 -0.26 -3.27
C ASN A 80 13.75 0.88 -3.49
N GLY A 81 12.61 0.61 -4.13
CA GLY A 81 11.59 1.64 -4.27
C GLY A 81 11.06 2.07 -2.89
N PRO A 82 10.62 3.33 -2.75
CA PRO A 82 10.27 3.91 -1.46
C PRO A 82 8.84 3.57 -1.02
N TRP A 83 8.28 2.42 -1.43
CA TRP A 83 6.87 2.10 -1.19
C TRP A 83 6.70 0.76 -0.50
N MET A 84 5.92 0.77 0.58
CA MET A 84 5.50 -0.44 1.28
C MET A 84 4.01 -0.39 1.56
N ALA A 85 3.34 -1.53 1.42
CA ALA A 85 2.03 -1.75 2.00
C ALA A 85 2.17 -2.82 3.08
N ARG A 86 1.74 -2.51 4.31
CA ARG A 86 1.71 -3.47 5.42
C ARG A 86 0.32 -4.05 5.56
N LYS A 87 0.21 -5.38 5.60
CA LYS A 87 -1.09 -6.04 5.76
C LYS A 87 -1.59 -5.86 7.20
N ILE A 88 -2.87 -5.52 7.34
CA ILE A 88 -3.53 -5.41 8.65
C ILE A 88 -4.23 -6.73 8.96
N ILE A 89 -3.72 -7.46 9.95
CA ILE A 89 -4.17 -8.83 10.27
C ILE A 89 -5.48 -8.81 11.09
N ASN A 90 -5.71 -7.76 11.89
CA ASN A 90 -6.84 -7.68 12.82
C ASN A 90 -8.01 -6.82 12.31
N HIS A 91 -8.12 -6.58 11.01
CA HIS A 91 -9.24 -5.79 10.48
C HIS A 91 -10.49 -6.69 10.32
N PRO A 92 -11.61 -6.42 11.02
CA PRO A 92 -12.78 -7.28 10.97
C PRO A 92 -13.36 -7.34 9.55
N GLY A 93 -13.44 -8.55 9.00
CA GLY A 93 -14.18 -8.88 7.77
C GLY A 93 -13.67 -8.28 6.46
N GLN A 94 -12.54 -7.54 6.45
CA GLN A 94 -12.02 -6.89 5.23
C GLN A 94 -10.50 -6.89 5.20
N ALA A 95 -9.91 -7.32 4.08
CA ALA A 95 -8.49 -7.14 3.85
C ALA A 95 -8.18 -5.64 3.76
N ALA A 96 -7.29 -5.17 4.64
CA ALA A 96 -6.85 -3.78 4.68
C ALA A 96 -5.32 -3.72 4.73
N TRP A 97 -4.78 -2.64 4.18
CA TRP A 97 -3.34 -2.41 4.06
C TRP A 97 -3.02 -0.97 4.43
N ASP A 98 -2.00 -0.79 5.25
CA ASP A 98 -1.42 0.53 5.54
C ASP A 98 -0.33 0.82 4.51
N ILE A 99 -0.44 1.95 3.81
CA ILE A 99 0.53 2.38 2.81
C ILE A 99 1.54 3.32 3.46
N PHE A 100 2.82 3.01 3.27
CA PHE A 100 3.95 3.78 3.76
C PHE A 100 4.85 4.23 2.61
N PHE A 101 5.40 5.43 2.78
CA PHE A 101 6.55 5.91 2.02
C PHE A 101 7.83 5.71 2.84
N LEU A 102 8.87 5.18 2.19
CA LEU A 102 10.17 4.84 2.75
C LEU A 102 11.24 5.78 2.16
N PRO A 103 11.42 7.00 2.69
CA PRO A 103 12.32 8.01 2.15
C PRO A 103 13.79 7.57 2.09
N ASN A 104 14.19 6.60 2.92
CA ASN A 104 15.60 6.20 3.09
C ASN A 104 15.94 4.83 2.46
N CYS A 105 15.06 4.25 1.62
CA CYS A 105 15.44 3.12 0.78
C CYS A 105 16.15 3.66 -0.48
N ALA A 106 17.48 3.57 -0.52
CA ALA A 106 18.33 3.82 -1.69
C ALA A 106 19.09 2.54 -2.06
#